data_AF-A0A2J8TW12-F1
#
_entry.id   AF-A0A2J8TW12-F1
#
_cell.length_a   1.000
_cell.length_b   1.000
_cell.length_c   1.000
_cell.angle_alpha   90.00
_cell.angle_beta   90.00
_cell.angle_gamma   90.00
#
_symmetry.space_group_name_H-M   'P 1'
#
loop_
_entity.id
_entity.type
_entity.pdbx_description
1 polymer ?
#
loop_
_entity_poly.entity_id
_entity_poly.type
_entity_poly.pdbx_seq_one_letter_code
_entity_poly.pdbx_strand_id
1 'polypeptide(L)'
;MSCKDGKASFTCTCKPGWQGEKCEFDINECKDPSNINGGCSQICDNTPGSYHCSCKSGFVMLSNKKDCKDVDECSLKISVCGTAVCKNIPGDFECECPEGYRYNLKSKSCEDIDECSESMCAQLCVNYPGGYTCYCDGKKGFKLAQDQKSCEVVSVCLPLNLDTKYELLYLAEQFAGVVLYLKFRLPEISRFSAEFDFRTYDSEGVILYAESIDHSAWLLIALRGGKIEVQLKNEHTSKITTGGDVINNGLWNMVSVEELEHSISIKIAKEAVMDINKPGPLFKPENGLLETKVYFAGFPRKVESELIKP
;
A
#
# COMPACT_ATOMS: atom_id res chain seq x y z
N MET A 1 16.62 -81.80 36.04
CA MET A 1 16.15 -81.99 37.41
C MET A 1 16.81 -83.25 37.90
N SER A 2 17.58 -83.14 38.98
CA SER A 2 18.14 -84.29 39.68
C SER A 2 17.72 -84.14 41.13
N CYS A 3 16.90 -85.05 41.65
CA CYS A 3 16.42 -85.01 43.02
C CYS A 3 17.09 -86.12 43.81
N LYS A 4 17.67 -85.77 44.95
CA LYS A 4 18.23 -86.72 45.91
C LYS A 4 17.29 -86.84 47.09
N ASP A 5 16.95 -88.07 47.45
CA ASP A 5 16.05 -88.35 48.56
C ASP A 5 16.85 -88.48 49.88
N GLY A 6 16.34 -87.88 50.93
CA GLY A 6 16.89 -87.89 52.28
C GLY A 6 15.92 -88.55 53.26
N LYS A 7 16.39 -88.89 54.47
CA LYS A 7 15.70 -89.78 55.43
C LYS A 7 14.30 -89.32 55.91
N ALA A 8 13.85 -88.12 55.52
CA ALA A 8 12.47 -87.62 55.62
C ALA A 8 12.21 -86.35 54.73
N SER A 9 13.04 -86.06 53.73
CA SER A 9 12.97 -84.85 52.90
C SER A 9 13.76 -85.05 51.61
N PHE A 10 13.31 -84.50 50.47
CA PHE A 10 14.01 -84.57 49.18
C PHE A 10 14.61 -83.21 48.81
N THR A 11 15.75 -83.18 48.13
CA THR A 11 16.35 -81.95 47.60
C THR A 11 16.56 -82.09 46.10
N CYS A 12 15.96 -81.18 45.32
CA CYS A 12 16.09 -81.15 43.87
C CYS A 12 17.08 -80.07 43.42
N THR A 13 17.97 -80.43 42.49
CA THR A 13 18.76 -79.48 41.71
C THR A 13 18.07 -79.24 40.37
N CYS A 14 17.66 -77.99 40.15
CA CYS A 14 16.93 -77.57 38.96
C CYS A 14 17.84 -77.45 37.74
N LYS A 15 17.25 -77.59 36.55
CA LYS A 15 17.93 -77.17 35.31
C LYS A 15 18.04 -75.63 35.32
N PRO A 16 19.01 -75.04 34.62
CA PRO A 16 19.03 -73.59 34.42
C PRO A 16 17.67 -73.09 33.92
N GLY A 17 17.20 -71.94 34.43
CA GLY A 17 15.89 -71.37 34.10
C GLY A 17 14.70 -71.88 34.93
N TRP A 18 14.91 -72.77 35.91
CA TRP A 18 13.84 -73.33 36.75
C TRP A 18 14.12 -73.17 38.24
N GLN A 19 13.07 -72.97 39.04
CA GLN A 19 13.09 -72.79 40.49
C GLN A 19 11.93 -73.52 41.19
N GLY A 20 11.95 -73.54 42.52
CA GLY A 20 10.99 -74.27 43.36
C GLY A 20 11.57 -75.56 43.94
N GLU A 21 10.92 -76.11 44.97
CA GLU A 21 11.38 -77.33 45.65
C GLU A 21 11.37 -78.55 44.72
N LYS A 22 10.48 -78.56 43.72
CA LYS A 22 10.36 -79.59 42.68
C LYS A 22 10.71 -79.07 41.29
N CYS A 23 11.33 -77.88 41.19
CA CYS A 23 11.64 -77.22 39.92
C CYS A 23 10.40 -76.99 39.03
N GLU A 24 9.26 -76.73 39.67
CA GLU A 24 7.95 -76.60 39.03
C GLU A 24 7.68 -75.18 38.50
N PHE A 25 8.47 -74.21 38.92
CA PHE A 25 8.31 -72.81 38.53
C PHE A 25 9.41 -72.40 37.57
N ASP A 26 8.98 -71.78 36.47
CA ASP A 26 9.87 -71.11 35.55
C ASP A 26 10.47 -69.85 36.20
N ILE A 27 11.75 -69.59 35.94
CA ILE A 27 12.38 -68.32 36.35
C ILE A 27 11.98 -67.29 35.31
N ASN A 28 11.32 -66.22 35.73
CA ASN A 28 11.03 -65.12 34.82
C ASN A 28 12.24 -64.19 34.71
N GLU A 29 13.14 -64.45 33.75
CA GLU A 29 14.36 -63.66 33.62
C GLU A 29 14.08 -62.20 33.23
N CYS A 30 12.92 -61.92 32.62
CA CYS A 30 12.49 -60.56 32.30
C CYS A 30 12.09 -59.73 33.54
N LYS A 31 11.74 -60.40 34.64
CA LYS A 31 11.39 -59.79 35.93
C LYS A 31 12.48 -59.95 36.98
N ASP A 32 13.66 -60.44 36.60
CA ASP A 32 14.80 -60.60 37.50
C ASP A 32 15.36 -59.23 37.91
N PRO A 33 15.34 -58.88 39.22
CA PRO A 33 15.86 -57.59 39.69
C PRO A 33 17.39 -57.47 39.55
N SER A 34 18.12 -58.58 39.42
CA SER A 34 19.57 -58.60 39.23
C SER A 34 19.99 -58.37 37.76
N ASN A 35 19.07 -58.60 36.82
CA ASN A 35 19.29 -58.45 35.39
C ASN A 35 18.04 -57.86 34.73
N ILE A 36 17.91 -56.54 34.85
CA ILE A 36 16.72 -55.78 34.40
C ILE A 36 16.35 -56.16 32.96
N ASN A 37 15.09 -56.53 32.74
CA ASN A 37 14.55 -56.93 31.44
C ASN A 37 15.32 -58.10 30.77
N GLY A 38 15.89 -59.02 31.55
CA GLY A 38 16.73 -60.12 31.02
C GLY A 38 18.03 -59.63 30.35
N GLY A 39 18.37 -58.35 30.49
CA GLY A 39 19.44 -57.70 29.74
C GLY A 39 19.06 -57.42 28.27
N CYS A 40 17.77 -57.47 27.92
CA CYS A 40 17.26 -57.05 26.62
C CYS A 40 17.16 -55.52 26.56
N SER A 41 17.62 -54.93 25.46
CA SER A 41 17.55 -53.48 25.25
C SER A 41 16.12 -52.94 25.08
N GLN A 42 15.18 -53.75 24.58
CA GLN A 42 13.80 -53.34 24.30
C GLN A 42 12.76 -54.30 24.91
N ILE A 43 12.46 -55.42 24.26
CA ILE A 43 11.42 -56.35 24.69
C ILE A 43 12.08 -57.64 25.17
N CYS A 44 11.65 -58.14 26.33
CA CYS A 44 12.02 -59.44 26.86
C CYS A 44 10.78 -60.33 26.91
N ASP A 45 10.86 -61.46 26.22
CA ASP A 45 9.79 -62.45 26.12
C ASP A 45 10.22 -63.70 26.89
N ASN A 46 9.57 -63.90 28.05
CA ASN A 46 9.84 -65.04 28.92
C ASN A 46 9.23 -66.32 28.34
N THR A 47 9.99 -67.41 28.30
CA THR A 47 9.57 -68.71 27.77
C THR A 47 9.85 -69.82 28.76
N PRO A 48 9.19 -70.99 28.69
CA PRO A 48 9.50 -72.06 29.62
C PRO A 48 10.97 -72.52 29.54
N GLY A 49 11.72 -72.28 30.61
CA GLY A 49 13.13 -72.63 30.80
C GLY A 49 14.15 -71.70 30.13
N SER A 50 13.74 -70.55 29.59
CA SER A 50 14.62 -69.55 28.98
C SER A 50 13.86 -68.25 28.71
N TYR A 51 14.54 -67.24 28.19
CA TYR A 51 13.92 -66.06 27.60
C TYR A 51 14.55 -65.76 26.24
N HIS A 52 13.92 -64.88 25.48
CA HIS A 52 14.55 -64.27 24.31
C HIS A 52 14.21 -62.78 24.25
N CYS A 53 15.09 -62.02 23.63
CA CYS A 53 14.84 -60.62 23.37
C CYS A 53 14.18 -60.45 22.00
N SER A 54 13.32 -59.45 21.88
CA SER A 54 12.75 -59.01 20.61
C SER A 54 12.83 -57.48 20.48
N CYS A 55 12.73 -56.98 19.24
CA CYS A 55 12.81 -55.55 18.95
C CYS A 55 11.42 -55.02 18.61
N LYS A 56 11.16 -53.76 19.00
CA LYS A 56 9.97 -53.02 18.58
C LYS A 56 9.97 -52.81 17.06
N SER A 57 8.80 -52.54 16.48
CA SER A 57 8.69 -52.13 15.07
C SER A 57 9.64 -50.96 14.77
N GLY A 58 10.29 -50.98 13.61
CA GLY A 58 11.31 -49.99 13.23
C GLY A 58 12.73 -50.30 13.74
N PHE A 59 12.94 -51.41 14.45
CA PHE A 59 14.26 -51.81 14.94
C PHE A 59 14.66 -53.22 14.47
N VAL A 60 15.96 -53.43 14.29
CA VAL A 60 16.55 -54.72 13.92
C VAL A 60 17.46 -55.26 15.01
N MET A 61 17.39 -56.57 15.24
CA MET A 61 18.19 -57.25 16.26
C MET A 61 19.66 -57.36 15.85
N LEU A 62 20.57 -56.96 16.74
CA LEU A 62 22.01 -57.08 16.56
C LEU A 62 22.50 -58.51 16.82
N SER A 63 23.73 -58.81 16.39
CA SER A 63 24.34 -60.15 16.46
C SER A 63 24.43 -60.73 17.88
N ASN A 64 24.39 -59.89 18.92
CA ASN A 64 24.39 -60.32 20.32
C ASN A 64 23.01 -60.79 20.83
N LYS A 65 21.96 -60.74 19.99
CA LYS A 65 20.58 -61.16 20.30
C LYS A 65 19.95 -60.47 21.52
N LYS A 66 20.49 -59.32 21.94
CA LYS A 66 20.01 -58.54 23.09
C LYS A 66 19.77 -57.07 22.75
N ASP A 67 20.59 -56.53 21.84
CA ASP A 67 20.50 -55.14 21.43
C ASP A 67 19.71 -54.96 20.14
N CYS A 68 18.96 -53.87 20.09
CA CYS A 68 18.16 -53.46 18.95
C CYS A 68 18.74 -52.17 18.36
N LYS A 69 18.99 -52.17 17.06
CA LYS A 69 19.42 -50.97 16.33
C LYS A 69 18.27 -50.45 15.50
N ASP A 70 18.10 -49.14 15.54
CA ASP A 70 17.13 -48.42 14.73
C ASP A 70 17.36 -48.66 13.23
N VAL A 71 16.28 -48.86 12.49
CA VAL A 71 16.29 -48.96 11.03
C VAL A 71 16.26 -47.55 10.48
N ASP A 72 17.28 -47.15 9.73
CA ASP A 72 17.29 -45.83 9.10
C ASP A 72 16.55 -45.90 7.76
N GLU A 73 15.25 -45.64 7.74
CA GLU A 73 14.46 -45.67 6.51
C GLU A 73 14.93 -44.65 5.48
N CYS A 74 15.48 -43.51 5.92
CA CYS A 74 16.01 -42.46 5.04
C CYS A 74 17.23 -42.93 4.27
N SER A 75 18.10 -43.73 4.90
CA SER A 75 19.29 -44.32 4.25
C SER A 75 18.97 -45.58 3.45
N LEU A 76 17.91 -46.32 3.81
CA LEU A 76 17.59 -47.62 3.21
C LEU A 76 16.66 -47.54 2.00
N LYS A 77 15.69 -46.60 1.98
CA LYS A 77 14.70 -46.47 0.90
C LYS A 77 14.94 -45.18 0.14
N ILE A 78 15.53 -45.31 -1.07
CA ILE A 78 15.64 -44.21 -2.02
C ILE A 78 14.23 -43.62 -2.26
N SER A 79 14.07 -42.34 -1.96
CA SER A 79 12.84 -41.55 -2.13
C SER A 79 11.66 -41.93 -1.22
N VAL A 80 11.90 -42.34 0.04
CA VAL A 80 10.81 -42.60 1.01
C VAL A 80 9.89 -41.38 1.21
N CYS A 81 10.48 -40.17 1.21
CA CYS A 81 9.82 -38.88 1.35
C CYS A 81 9.61 -38.12 0.01
N GLY A 82 9.90 -38.77 -1.13
CA GLY A 82 9.85 -38.12 -2.44
C GLY A 82 10.74 -36.87 -2.51
N THR A 83 10.13 -35.68 -2.58
CA THR A 83 10.84 -34.37 -2.63
C THR A 83 11.06 -33.72 -1.27
N ALA A 84 10.45 -34.25 -0.20
CA ALA A 84 10.60 -33.72 1.16
C ALA A 84 11.90 -34.21 1.82
N VAL A 85 12.38 -33.47 2.82
CA VAL A 85 13.57 -33.84 3.58
C VAL A 85 13.22 -34.99 4.53
N CYS A 86 13.92 -36.11 4.42
CA CYS A 86 13.74 -37.24 5.31
C CYS A 86 14.59 -37.09 6.56
N LYS A 87 13.98 -37.27 7.72
CA LYS A 87 14.63 -37.26 9.02
C LYS A 87 14.32 -38.55 9.75
N ASN A 88 15.37 -39.31 10.04
CA ASN A 88 15.25 -40.56 10.76
C ASN A 88 14.97 -40.31 12.25
N ILE A 89 13.99 -41.00 12.84
CA ILE A 89 13.65 -40.91 14.26
C ILE A 89 13.62 -42.33 14.86
N PRO A 90 13.84 -42.53 16.17
CA PRO A 90 13.85 -43.88 16.73
C PRO A 90 12.52 -44.63 16.51
N GLY A 91 12.55 -45.67 15.68
CA GLY A 91 11.43 -46.54 15.32
C GLY A 91 10.60 -46.12 14.11
N ASP A 92 10.89 -44.96 13.48
CA ASP A 92 10.19 -44.47 12.28
C ASP A 92 10.97 -43.35 11.56
N PHE A 93 10.34 -42.65 10.61
CA PHE A 93 10.92 -41.49 9.94
C PHE A 93 9.89 -40.36 9.79
N GLU A 94 10.37 -39.12 9.75
CA GLU A 94 9.57 -37.92 9.48
C GLU A 94 9.97 -37.33 8.13
N CYS A 95 8.96 -36.93 7.34
CA CYS A 95 9.17 -36.16 6.11
C CYS A 95 8.85 -34.69 6.38
N GLU A 96 9.89 -33.86 6.41
CA GLU A 96 9.78 -32.43 6.68
C GLU A 96 9.71 -31.64 5.36
N CYS A 97 8.72 -30.75 5.27
CA CYS A 97 8.56 -29.83 4.16
C CYS A 97 9.09 -28.43 4.52
N PRO A 98 9.46 -27.61 3.52
CA PRO A 98 9.77 -26.20 3.74
C PRO A 98 8.59 -25.46 4.40
N GLU A 99 8.89 -24.33 5.04
CA GLU A 99 7.87 -23.44 5.61
C GLU A 99 6.84 -23.03 4.54
N GLY A 100 5.55 -23.02 4.91
CA GLY A 100 4.43 -22.78 3.99
C GLY A 100 3.95 -24.01 3.21
N TYR A 101 4.55 -25.19 3.44
CA TYR A 101 4.16 -26.43 2.77
C TYR A 101 3.78 -27.54 3.75
N ARG A 102 2.84 -28.39 3.34
CA ARG A 102 2.46 -29.61 4.07
C ARG A 102 2.85 -30.86 3.29
N TYR A 103 3.32 -31.88 3.99
CA TYR A 103 3.65 -33.15 3.38
C TYR A 103 2.37 -33.96 3.09
N ASN A 104 2.20 -34.40 1.85
CA ASN A 104 1.09 -35.24 1.45
C ASN A 104 1.57 -36.70 1.26
N LEU A 105 1.09 -37.60 2.11
CA LEU A 105 1.46 -39.03 2.11
C LEU A 105 1.10 -39.77 0.81
N LYS A 106 0.07 -39.32 0.09
CA LYS A 106 -0.41 -39.96 -1.14
C LYS A 106 0.42 -39.55 -2.35
N SER A 107 0.70 -38.25 -2.49
CA SER A 107 1.55 -37.73 -3.57
C SER A 107 3.04 -37.84 -3.26
N LYS A 108 3.41 -38.07 -1.99
CA LYS A 108 4.80 -38.06 -1.49
C LYS A 108 5.54 -36.79 -1.86
N SER A 109 4.84 -35.65 -1.73
CA SER A 109 5.36 -34.34 -2.09
C SER A 109 4.91 -33.29 -1.09
N CYS A 110 5.64 -32.17 -1.08
CA CYS A 110 5.26 -30.97 -0.37
C CYS A 110 4.25 -30.18 -1.20
N GLU A 111 3.06 -29.98 -0.64
CA GLU A 111 1.99 -29.21 -1.25
C GLU A 111 1.87 -27.88 -0.52
N ASP A 112 1.67 -26.82 -1.29
CA ASP A 112 1.49 -25.46 -0.78
C ASP A 112 0.28 -25.40 0.17
N ILE A 113 0.46 -24.72 1.29
CA ILE A 113 -0.64 -24.42 2.22
C ILE A 113 -1.30 -23.14 1.72
N ASP A 114 -2.58 -23.21 1.34
CA ASP A 114 -3.33 -22.02 0.97
C ASP A 114 -3.84 -21.30 2.22
N GLU A 115 -3.08 -20.33 2.74
CA GLU A 115 -3.46 -19.60 3.94
C GLU A 115 -4.67 -18.68 3.72
N CYS A 116 -4.98 -18.34 2.47
CA CYS A 116 -6.17 -17.55 2.15
C CYS A 116 -7.46 -18.33 2.35
N SER A 117 -7.42 -19.65 2.18
CA SER A 117 -8.56 -20.53 2.47
C SER A 117 -8.93 -20.57 3.97
N GLU A 118 -8.02 -20.15 4.86
CA GLU A 118 -8.25 -20.10 6.31
C GLU A 118 -8.66 -18.71 6.83
N SER A 119 -8.98 -17.75 5.95
CA SER A 119 -9.43 -16.39 6.31
C SER A 119 -8.43 -15.63 7.20
N MET A 120 -7.14 -15.71 6.89
CA MET A 120 -6.05 -15.06 7.64
C MET A 120 -5.97 -13.54 7.49
N CYS A 121 -6.56 -12.95 6.45
CA CYS A 121 -6.52 -11.52 6.15
C CYS A 121 -7.85 -10.83 6.46
N ALA A 122 -7.81 -9.57 6.93
CA ALA A 122 -9.01 -8.78 7.19
C ALA A 122 -9.81 -8.40 5.93
N GLN A 123 -9.13 -8.27 4.79
CA GLN A 123 -9.74 -7.92 3.50
C GLN A 123 -9.24 -8.85 2.39
N LEU A 124 -8.43 -8.35 1.47
CA LEU A 124 -7.98 -9.12 0.31
C LEU A 124 -6.77 -9.99 0.69
N CYS A 125 -6.79 -11.25 0.28
CA CYS A 125 -5.69 -12.20 0.45
C CYS A 125 -5.23 -12.70 -0.92
N VAL A 126 -3.92 -12.83 -1.12
CA VAL A 126 -3.33 -13.46 -2.30
C VAL A 126 -2.35 -14.54 -1.83
N ASN A 127 -2.66 -15.78 -2.17
CA ASN A 127 -1.82 -16.95 -1.91
C ASN A 127 -0.76 -17.09 -3.01
N TYR A 128 0.45 -17.53 -2.64
CA TYR A 128 1.53 -17.88 -3.56
C TYR A 128 2.37 -19.03 -2.99
N PRO A 129 3.19 -19.73 -3.79
CA PRO A 129 3.96 -20.85 -3.28
C PRO A 129 4.85 -20.48 -2.09
N GLY A 130 4.57 -21.06 -0.92
CA GLY A 130 5.29 -20.86 0.34
C GLY A 130 4.76 -19.73 1.21
N GLY A 131 3.63 -19.09 0.88
CA GLY A 131 2.98 -18.13 1.76
C GLY A 131 1.92 -17.23 1.10
N TYR A 132 1.60 -16.12 1.75
CA TYR A 132 0.51 -15.23 1.35
C TYR A 132 0.80 -13.76 1.62
N THR A 133 0.05 -12.87 0.97
CA THR A 133 0.07 -11.43 1.24
C THR A 133 -1.35 -10.90 1.43
N CYS A 134 -1.55 -10.08 2.46
CA CYS A 134 -2.79 -9.35 2.70
C CYS A 134 -2.73 -7.93 2.11
N TYR A 135 -3.86 -7.45 1.60
CA TYR A 135 -4.02 -6.10 1.07
C TYR A 135 -5.25 -5.42 1.64
N CYS A 136 -5.18 -4.08 1.76
CA CYS A 136 -6.27 -3.23 2.23
C CYS A 136 -6.72 -2.25 1.13
N ASP A 137 -8.00 -1.90 1.13
CA ASP A 137 -8.59 -0.97 0.18
C ASP A 137 -8.21 0.50 0.52
N GLY A 138 -7.12 0.96 -0.08
CA GLY A 138 -6.66 2.34 0.04
C GLY A 138 -7.65 3.38 -0.48
N LYS A 139 -8.55 3.04 -1.42
CA LYS A 139 -9.57 3.98 -1.92
C LYS A 139 -10.61 4.30 -0.85
N LYS A 140 -10.82 3.38 0.08
CA LYS A 140 -11.66 3.57 1.27
C LYS A 140 -10.89 4.12 2.47
N GLY A 141 -9.64 4.51 2.27
CA GLY A 141 -8.80 5.08 3.32
C GLY A 141 -8.30 4.04 4.32
N PHE A 142 -8.03 2.80 3.91
CA PHE A 142 -7.39 1.80 4.75
C PHE A 142 -5.94 1.54 4.34
N LYS A 143 -5.08 1.24 5.32
CA LYS A 143 -3.71 0.74 5.12
C LYS A 143 -3.50 -0.53 5.91
N LEU A 144 -2.49 -1.32 5.49
CA LEU A 144 -2.10 -2.53 6.19
C LEU A 144 -1.47 -2.18 7.54
N ALA A 145 -1.92 -2.86 8.60
CA ALA A 145 -1.39 -2.69 9.94
C ALA A 145 -0.03 -3.41 10.11
N GLN A 146 0.61 -3.21 11.26
CA GLN A 146 1.93 -3.76 11.55
C GLN A 146 1.96 -5.30 11.62
N ASP A 147 0.82 -5.93 11.94
CA ASP A 147 0.67 -7.38 11.95
C ASP A 147 0.60 -8.01 10.55
N GLN A 148 0.60 -7.18 9.49
CA GLN A 148 0.47 -7.57 8.09
C GLN A 148 -0.81 -8.33 7.73
N LYS A 149 -1.82 -8.31 8.61
CA LYS A 149 -3.09 -9.02 8.42
C LYS A 149 -4.31 -8.11 8.56
N SER A 150 -4.23 -7.16 9.48
CA SER A 150 -5.30 -6.22 9.79
C SER A 150 -5.23 -4.97 8.94
N CYS A 151 -6.37 -4.30 8.77
CA CYS A 151 -6.46 -3.01 8.08
C CYS A 151 -6.80 -1.91 9.08
N GLU A 152 -6.02 -0.82 9.06
CA GLU A 152 -6.23 0.37 9.89
C GLU A 152 -6.62 1.58 9.04
N VAL A 153 -7.35 2.52 9.62
CA VAL A 153 -7.78 3.74 8.93
C VAL A 153 -6.59 4.66 8.71
N VAL A 154 -6.45 5.19 7.50
CA VAL A 154 -5.49 6.24 7.14
C VAL A 154 -5.96 7.55 7.79
N SER A 155 -5.32 7.93 8.87
CA SER A 155 -5.56 9.22 9.52
C SER A 155 -4.76 10.33 8.84
N VAL A 156 -5.37 11.52 8.79
CA VAL A 156 -4.69 12.72 8.31
C VAL A 156 -3.64 13.12 9.35
N CYS A 157 -2.37 13.12 8.94
CA CYS A 157 -1.25 13.43 9.83
C CYS A 157 -1.11 14.93 10.16
N LEU A 158 -1.70 15.81 9.33
CA LEU A 158 -1.67 17.25 9.50
C LEU A 158 -3.03 17.86 9.09
N PRO A 159 -3.76 18.52 10.01
CA PRO A 159 -5.02 19.16 9.67
C PRO A 159 -4.78 20.34 8.72
N LEU A 160 -5.54 20.40 7.63
CA LEU A 160 -5.56 21.56 6.75
C LEU A 160 -6.35 22.69 7.41
N ASN A 161 -5.82 23.90 7.38
CA ASN A 161 -6.55 25.09 7.80
C ASN A 161 -7.55 25.48 6.70
N LEU A 162 -8.83 25.24 6.95
CA LEU A 162 -9.94 25.52 6.04
C LEU A 162 -10.69 26.81 6.41
N ASP A 163 -10.11 27.68 7.24
CA ASP A 163 -10.76 28.90 7.72
C ASP A 163 -10.91 29.94 6.59
N THR A 164 -12.05 29.95 5.92
CA THR A 164 -12.42 30.92 4.87
C THR A 164 -13.10 32.12 5.52
N LYS A 165 -12.32 32.98 6.18
CA LYS A 165 -12.84 34.14 6.92
C LYS A 165 -13.20 35.36 6.05
N TYR A 166 -13.00 35.28 4.73
CA TYR A 166 -13.05 36.42 3.82
C TYR A 166 -14.01 36.16 2.65
N GLU A 167 -14.71 37.19 2.19
CA GLU A 167 -15.45 37.19 0.92
C GLU A 167 -14.45 37.24 -0.26
N LEU A 168 -13.88 36.09 -0.60
CA LEU A 168 -12.91 35.96 -1.69
C LEU A 168 -13.55 35.27 -2.90
N LEU A 169 -13.27 35.77 -4.10
CA LEU A 169 -13.56 35.06 -5.34
C LEU A 169 -12.35 34.19 -5.70
N TYR A 170 -12.48 32.87 -5.59
CA TYR A 170 -11.44 31.94 -6.00
C TYR A 170 -11.53 31.67 -7.51
N LEU A 171 -10.51 32.08 -8.26
CA LEU A 171 -10.57 32.15 -9.74
C LEU A 171 -10.28 30.81 -10.46
N ALA A 172 -10.12 29.69 -9.75
CA ALA A 172 -9.86 28.39 -10.39
C ALA A 172 -11.14 27.76 -11.00
N GLU A 173 -10.98 26.63 -11.71
CA GLU A 173 -11.89 25.96 -12.65
C GLU A 173 -13.41 25.94 -12.35
N GLN A 174 -13.84 26.14 -11.10
CA GLN A 174 -15.27 26.14 -10.72
C GLN A 174 -15.93 27.53 -10.72
N PHE A 175 -15.17 28.63 -10.74
CA PHE A 175 -15.70 30.02 -10.78
C PHE A 175 -15.22 30.83 -12.00
N ALA A 176 -14.51 30.20 -12.93
CA ALA A 176 -14.15 30.79 -14.22
C ALA A 176 -15.43 31.01 -15.04
N GLY A 177 -15.91 32.26 -15.10
CA GLY A 177 -17.13 32.60 -15.84
C GLY A 177 -18.05 33.62 -15.20
N VAL A 178 -17.63 34.35 -14.16
CA VAL A 178 -18.40 35.52 -13.71
C VAL A 178 -18.37 36.57 -14.81
N VAL A 179 -19.52 36.82 -15.42
CA VAL A 179 -19.72 37.86 -16.43
C VAL A 179 -20.51 38.99 -15.81
N LEU A 180 -19.91 40.17 -15.74
CA LEU A 180 -20.62 41.40 -15.42
C LEU A 180 -20.99 42.10 -16.72
N TYR A 181 -22.29 42.32 -16.90
CA TYR A 181 -22.81 43.15 -17.97
C TYR A 181 -22.97 44.58 -17.45
N LEU A 182 -22.22 45.51 -18.02
CA LEU A 182 -22.20 46.90 -17.59
C LEU A 182 -22.81 47.78 -18.68
N LYS A 183 -23.88 48.51 -18.34
CA LYS A 183 -24.61 49.43 -19.22
C LYS A 183 -24.69 50.80 -18.57
N PHE A 184 -24.02 51.79 -19.16
CA PHE A 184 -23.97 53.15 -18.63
C PHE A 184 -24.48 54.14 -19.68
N ARG A 185 -25.41 55.02 -19.28
CA ARG A 185 -25.81 56.19 -20.07
C ARG A 185 -24.89 57.33 -19.69
N LEU A 186 -24.08 57.79 -20.63
CA LEU A 186 -22.98 58.69 -20.34
C LEU A 186 -23.37 60.16 -20.56
N PRO A 187 -23.23 61.03 -19.54
CA PRO A 187 -23.33 62.48 -19.72
C PRO A 187 -22.01 63.10 -20.23
N GLU A 188 -20.87 62.46 -20.00
CA GLU A 188 -19.51 62.86 -20.41
C GLU A 188 -18.69 61.64 -20.88
N ILE A 189 -17.52 61.86 -21.50
CA ILE A 189 -16.61 60.78 -21.93
C ILE A 189 -16.17 59.96 -20.70
N SER A 190 -16.71 58.75 -20.57
CA SER A 190 -16.30 57.81 -19.51
C SER A 190 -15.20 56.89 -20.01
N ARG A 191 -14.16 56.73 -19.19
CA ARG A 191 -12.98 55.93 -19.46
C ARG A 191 -13.03 54.66 -18.62
N PHE A 192 -12.53 53.55 -19.16
CA PHE A 192 -12.51 52.30 -18.43
C PHE A 192 -11.59 52.38 -17.21
N SER A 193 -12.08 51.93 -16.05
CA SER A 193 -11.28 51.83 -14.83
C SER A 193 -11.66 50.56 -14.07
N ALA A 194 -10.66 49.84 -13.57
CA ALA A 194 -10.86 48.68 -12.71
C ALA A 194 -9.80 48.67 -11.61
N GLU A 195 -10.19 48.31 -10.39
CA GLU A 195 -9.29 48.16 -9.25
C GLU A 195 -9.71 46.91 -8.47
N PHE A 196 -8.74 46.06 -8.14
CA PHE A 196 -8.98 44.82 -7.40
C PHE A 196 -7.74 44.36 -6.62
N ASP A 197 -7.96 43.71 -5.48
CA ASP A 197 -6.91 43.00 -4.77
C ASP A 197 -6.69 41.62 -5.38
N PHE A 198 -5.44 41.27 -5.63
CA PHE A 198 -5.05 40.05 -6.31
C PHE A 198 -3.87 39.37 -5.62
N ARG A 199 -3.94 38.04 -5.49
CA ARG A 199 -2.81 37.18 -5.07
C ARG A 199 -2.85 35.86 -5.84
N THR A 200 -1.68 35.34 -6.18
CA THR A 200 -1.57 33.98 -6.70
C THR A 200 -0.15 33.44 -6.51
N TYR A 201 0.01 32.13 -6.67
CA TYR A 201 1.28 31.47 -6.95
C TYR A 201 1.42 31.04 -8.42
N ASP A 202 0.31 31.08 -9.17
CA ASP A 202 0.29 30.69 -10.58
C ASP A 202 1.12 31.67 -11.42
N SER A 203 1.93 31.12 -12.33
CA SER A 203 2.76 31.92 -13.23
C SER A 203 2.02 32.40 -14.47
N GLU A 204 0.88 31.79 -14.78
CA GLU A 204 0.09 32.01 -15.99
C GLU A 204 -1.40 32.04 -15.63
N GLY A 205 -2.20 32.84 -16.33
CA GLY A 205 -3.64 32.83 -16.16
C GLY A 205 -4.31 34.13 -16.59
N VAL A 206 -5.60 34.09 -16.89
CA VAL A 206 -6.37 35.30 -17.20
C VAL A 206 -6.97 35.85 -15.91
N ILE A 207 -6.80 37.15 -15.67
CA ILE A 207 -7.38 37.82 -14.53
C ILE A 207 -8.71 38.46 -14.92
N LEU A 208 -8.69 39.27 -15.99
CA LEU A 208 -9.84 40.06 -16.43
C LEU A 208 -9.83 40.18 -17.95
N TYR A 209 -11.00 40.06 -18.56
CA TYR A 209 -11.23 40.36 -19.96
C TYR A 209 -12.45 41.28 -20.09
N ALA A 210 -12.32 42.38 -20.83
CA ALA A 210 -13.41 43.31 -21.10
C ALA A 210 -13.59 43.49 -22.61
N GLU A 211 -14.82 43.45 -23.10
CA GLU A 211 -15.14 43.62 -24.52
C GLU A 211 -16.33 44.56 -24.74
N SER A 212 -16.33 45.24 -25.89
CA SER A 212 -17.51 45.92 -26.42
C SER A 212 -18.54 44.90 -26.93
N ILE A 213 -19.81 45.30 -27.00
CA ILE A 213 -20.90 44.42 -27.45
C ILE A 213 -20.75 43.99 -28.92
N ASP A 214 -20.25 44.89 -29.76
CA ASP A 214 -19.99 44.63 -31.18
C ASP A 214 -18.68 43.85 -31.41
N HIS A 215 -17.95 43.53 -30.33
CA HIS A 215 -16.65 42.84 -30.35
C HIS A 215 -15.54 43.60 -31.12
N SER A 216 -15.74 44.88 -31.44
CA SER A 216 -14.75 45.69 -32.16
C SER A 216 -13.57 46.13 -31.30
N ALA A 217 -13.75 46.15 -29.97
CA ALA A 217 -12.69 46.47 -29.02
C ALA A 217 -12.71 45.57 -27.79
N TRP A 218 -11.51 45.24 -27.30
CA TRP A 218 -11.33 44.44 -26.10
C TRP A 218 -10.01 44.71 -25.38
N LEU A 219 -9.97 44.34 -24.10
CA LEU A 219 -8.84 44.42 -23.20
C LEU A 219 -8.75 43.11 -22.41
N LEU A 220 -7.56 42.54 -22.34
CA LEU A 220 -7.21 41.35 -21.57
C LEU A 220 -6.10 41.71 -20.59
N ILE A 221 -6.28 41.33 -19.33
CA ILE A 221 -5.28 41.38 -18.28
C ILE A 221 -5.01 39.94 -17.86
N ALA A 222 -3.76 39.51 -18.01
CA ALA A 222 -3.32 38.17 -17.73
C ALA A 222 -2.02 38.19 -16.93
N LEU A 223 -1.65 37.03 -16.41
CA LEU A 223 -0.31 36.73 -15.92
C LEU A 223 0.44 35.93 -16.96
N ARG A 224 1.72 36.29 -17.14
CA ARG A 224 2.67 35.55 -17.94
C ARG A 224 4.06 35.59 -17.32
N GLY A 225 4.62 34.42 -17.04
CA GLY A 225 5.85 34.29 -16.27
C GLY A 225 5.79 34.98 -14.90
N GLY A 226 4.60 35.04 -14.28
CA GLY A 226 4.35 35.71 -13.00
C GLY A 226 4.28 37.25 -13.07
N LYS A 227 4.39 37.85 -14.26
CA LYS A 227 4.23 39.30 -14.49
C LYS A 227 2.88 39.61 -15.12
N ILE A 228 2.39 40.84 -14.93
CA ILE A 228 1.17 41.28 -15.61
C ILE A 228 1.46 41.46 -17.11
N GLU A 229 0.62 40.82 -17.92
CA GLU A 229 0.51 41.04 -19.36
C GLU A 229 -0.82 41.71 -19.66
N VAL A 230 -0.78 42.77 -20.45
CA VAL A 230 -1.96 43.44 -20.97
C VAL A 230 -1.99 43.30 -22.48
N GLN A 231 -3.10 42.79 -22.99
CA GLN A 231 -3.39 42.79 -24.41
C GLN A 231 -4.61 43.66 -24.67
N LEU A 232 -4.58 44.46 -25.73
CA LEU A 232 -5.71 45.31 -26.10
C LEU A 232 -5.84 45.40 -27.61
N LYS A 233 -7.08 45.54 -28.06
CA LYS A 233 -7.44 45.77 -29.45
C LYS A 233 -8.56 46.79 -29.52
N ASN A 234 -8.44 47.74 -30.43
CA ASN A 234 -9.53 48.60 -30.88
C ASN A 234 -9.35 48.90 -32.38
N GLU A 235 -10.16 49.78 -32.95
CA GLU A 235 -10.06 50.17 -34.37
C GLU A 235 -8.70 50.77 -34.78
N HIS A 236 -7.93 51.34 -33.84
CA HIS A 236 -6.70 52.07 -34.12
C HIS A 236 -5.43 51.29 -33.76
N THR A 237 -5.50 50.36 -32.80
CA THR A 237 -4.32 49.68 -32.25
C THR A 237 -4.64 48.26 -31.81
N SER A 238 -3.65 47.38 -31.97
CA SER A 238 -3.61 46.04 -31.40
C SER A 238 -2.23 45.85 -30.77
N LYS A 239 -2.17 45.66 -29.45
CA LYS A 239 -0.91 45.63 -28.70
C LYS A 239 -0.95 44.61 -27.57
N ILE A 240 0.23 44.06 -27.30
CA ILE A 240 0.55 43.22 -26.14
C ILE A 240 1.70 43.90 -25.41
N THR A 241 1.63 43.98 -24.09
CA THR A 241 2.69 44.54 -23.26
C THR A 241 2.76 43.76 -21.97
N THR A 242 3.94 43.20 -21.70
CA THR A 242 4.25 42.51 -20.44
C THR A 242 5.26 43.37 -19.70
N GLY A 243 5.01 43.66 -18.43
CA GLY A 243 5.82 44.60 -17.68
C GLY A 243 5.56 44.55 -16.18
N GLY A 244 6.32 45.36 -15.45
CA GLY A 244 6.33 45.35 -14.00
C GLY A 244 7.09 44.18 -13.38
N ASP A 245 6.96 44.08 -12.07
CA ASP A 245 7.59 43.05 -11.24
C ASP A 245 6.81 41.73 -11.25
N VAL A 246 7.48 40.68 -10.80
CA VAL A 246 6.88 39.36 -10.62
C VAL A 246 6.00 39.40 -9.36
N ILE A 247 4.70 39.11 -9.51
CA ILE A 247 3.70 39.23 -8.43
C ILE A 247 3.08 37.90 -7.98
N ASN A 248 3.57 36.75 -8.47
CA ASN A 248 3.05 35.43 -8.11
C ASN A 248 3.72 34.83 -6.84
N ASN A 249 3.93 35.66 -5.82
CA ASN A 249 4.56 35.26 -4.55
C ASN A 249 3.54 34.96 -3.44
N GLY A 250 2.25 34.90 -3.77
CA GLY A 250 1.16 34.67 -2.82
C GLY A 250 0.79 35.86 -1.92
N LEU A 251 1.47 37.00 -2.04
CA LEU A 251 1.12 38.22 -1.33
C LEU A 251 -0.04 38.94 -2.02
N TRP A 252 -0.85 39.66 -1.23
CA TRP A 252 -1.91 40.52 -1.74
C TRP A 252 -1.31 41.78 -2.38
N ASN A 253 -1.72 42.05 -3.60
CA ASN A 253 -1.35 43.23 -4.36
C ASN A 253 -2.61 43.92 -4.88
N MET A 254 -2.69 45.24 -4.71
CA MET A 254 -3.74 46.05 -5.32
C MET A 254 -3.34 46.35 -6.76
N VAL A 255 -4.11 45.86 -7.71
CA VAL A 255 -3.91 46.09 -9.15
C VAL A 255 -4.99 47.06 -9.62
N SER A 256 -4.58 48.15 -10.27
CA SER A 256 -5.50 49.07 -10.92
C SER A 256 -5.16 49.29 -12.38
N VAL A 257 -6.20 49.45 -13.19
CA VAL A 257 -6.14 49.74 -14.61
C VAL A 257 -6.95 50.99 -14.85
N GLU A 258 -6.28 52.02 -15.36
CA GLU A 258 -6.87 53.32 -15.60
C GLU A 258 -6.67 53.71 -17.06
N GLU A 259 -7.77 53.87 -17.79
CA GLU A 259 -7.74 54.44 -19.12
C GLU A 259 -7.53 55.96 -19.05
N LEU A 260 -6.44 56.43 -19.65
CA LEU A 260 -6.12 57.84 -19.86
C LEU A 260 -6.47 58.25 -21.30
N GLU A 261 -6.25 59.53 -21.62
CA GLU A 261 -6.60 60.10 -22.92
C GLU A 261 -5.85 59.44 -24.08
N HIS A 262 -4.54 59.25 -23.90
CA HIS A 262 -3.62 58.73 -24.92
C HIS A 262 -2.95 57.40 -24.53
N SER A 263 -3.29 56.86 -23.36
CA SER A 263 -2.66 55.63 -22.86
C SER A 263 -3.53 54.87 -21.86
N ILE A 264 -3.11 53.67 -21.49
CA ILE A 264 -3.66 52.90 -20.37
C ILE A 264 -2.55 52.70 -19.35
N SER A 265 -2.78 53.17 -18.13
CA SER A 265 -1.85 53.00 -17.02
C SER A 265 -2.25 51.78 -16.19
N ILE A 266 -1.27 50.91 -15.94
CA ILE A 266 -1.39 49.81 -14.99
C ILE A 266 -0.58 50.17 -13.75
N LYS A 267 -1.22 50.09 -12.58
CA LYS A 267 -0.57 50.31 -11.30
C LYS A 267 -0.63 49.06 -10.44
N ILE A 268 0.45 48.80 -9.73
CA ILE A 268 0.56 47.76 -8.71
C ILE A 268 0.94 48.46 -7.41
N ALA A 269 0.19 48.23 -6.34
CA ALA A 269 0.37 48.94 -5.06
C ALA A 269 0.40 50.47 -5.21
N LYS A 270 -0.39 51.02 -6.14
CA LYS A 270 -0.48 52.44 -6.52
C LYS A 270 0.74 53.01 -7.27
N GLU A 271 1.74 52.19 -7.58
CA GLU A 271 2.88 52.58 -8.41
C GLU A 271 2.63 52.19 -9.87
N ALA A 272 2.84 53.13 -10.80
CA ALA A 272 2.66 52.87 -12.22
C ALA A 272 3.78 51.97 -12.75
N VAL A 273 3.41 50.76 -13.18
CA VAL A 273 4.35 49.73 -13.67
C VAL A 273 4.34 49.60 -15.19
N MET A 274 3.26 50.03 -15.84
CA MET A 274 3.12 50.06 -17.29
C MET A 274 2.29 51.24 -17.74
N ASP A 275 2.67 51.79 -18.89
CA ASP A 275 1.93 52.83 -19.59
C ASP A 275 1.87 52.48 -21.09
N ILE A 276 0.67 52.14 -21.57
CA ILE A 276 0.46 51.56 -22.89
C ILE A 276 -0.22 52.58 -23.78
N ASN A 277 0.55 53.16 -24.71
CA ASN A 277 0.04 54.16 -25.66
C ASN A 277 -1.11 53.60 -26.52
N LYS A 278 -2.25 54.30 -26.54
CA LYS A 278 -3.41 54.00 -27.40
C LYS A 278 -3.93 55.26 -28.12
N PRO A 279 -4.21 55.21 -29.43
CA PRO A 279 -4.92 56.28 -30.11
C PRO A 279 -6.43 56.14 -29.83
N GLY A 280 -7.01 57.12 -29.12
CA GLY A 280 -8.44 57.20 -28.86
C GLY A 280 -8.95 56.35 -27.68
N PRO A 281 -10.27 56.36 -27.44
CA PRO A 281 -10.89 55.57 -26.37
C PRO A 281 -10.84 54.06 -26.68
N LEU A 282 -10.73 53.25 -25.63
CA LEU A 282 -10.74 51.80 -25.69
C LEU A 282 -12.12 51.29 -26.09
N PHE A 283 -13.18 51.79 -25.43
CA PHE A 283 -14.56 51.49 -25.76
C PHE A 283 -15.28 52.75 -26.24
N LYS A 284 -15.96 52.66 -27.39
CA LYS A 284 -16.71 53.79 -27.95
C LYS A 284 -18.18 53.71 -27.53
N PRO A 285 -18.79 54.82 -27.07
CA PRO A 285 -20.22 54.85 -26.82
C PRO A 285 -21.00 54.91 -28.14
N GLU A 286 -22.10 54.18 -28.22
CA GLU A 286 -23.04 54.21 -29.33
C GLU A 286 -24.30 54.98 -28.89
N ASN A 287 -24.65 56.06 -29.59
CA ASN A 287 -25.79 56.93 -29.25
C ASN A 287 -25.78 57.45 -27.78
N GLY A 288 -24.60 57.73 -27.23
CA GLY A 288 -24.43 58.18 -25.83
C GLY A 288 -24.59 57.09 -24.78
N LEU A 289 -24.66 55.82 -25.19
CA LEU A 289 -24.70 54.66 -24.33
C LEU A 289 -23.40 53.86 -24.48
N LEU A 290 -22.75 53.53 -23.36
CA LEU A 290 -21.62 52.62 -23.34
C LEU A 290 -22.07 51.28 -22.74
N GLU A 291 -21.90 50.21 -23.50
CA GLU A 291 -22.18 48.85 -23.03
C GLU A 291 -20.95 47.96 -23.19
N THR A 292 -20.59 47.27 -22.12
CA THR A 292 -19.40 46.42 -22.07
C THR A 292 -19.68 45.13 -21.29
N LYS A 293 -19.00 44.05 -21.65
CA LYS A 293 -19.00 42.79 -20.91
C LYS A 293 -17.64 42.62 -20.26
N VAL A 294 -17.62 42.33 -18.97
CA VAL A 294 -16.40 42.06 -18.21
C VAL A 294 -16.46 40.64 -17.68
N TYR A 295 -15.42 39.87 -17.95
CA TYR A 295 -15.23 38.48 -17.55
C TYR A 295 -14.06 38.43 -16.58
N PHE A 296 -14.25 37.75 -15.46
CA PHE A 296 -13.17 37.47 -14.50
C PHE A 296 -12.73 36.01 -14.66
N ALA A 297 -11.43 35.77 -14.49
CA ALA A 297 -10.82 34.43 -14.59
C ALA A 297 -10.99 33.73 -15.95
N GLY A 298 -11.24 34.49 -17.02
CA GLY A 298 -11.42 33.91 -18.35
C GLY A 298 -11.98 34.91 -19.36
N PHE A 299 -12.25 34.40 -20.56
CA PHE A 299 -12.85 35.12 -21.68
C PHE A 299 -13.74 34.16 -22.50
N PRO A 300 -14.65 34.65 -23.37
CA PRO A 300 -15.51 33.79 -24.17
C PRO A 300 -14.71 32.88 -25.11
N ARG A 301 -15.06 31.58 -25.18
CA ARG A 301 -14.39 30.61 -26.08
C ARG A 301 -14.26 31.07 -27.53
N LYS A 302 -15.20 31.88 -28.03
CA LYS A 302 -15.15 32.40 -29.41
C LYS A 302 -13.99 33.36 -29.67
N VAL A 303 -13.40 33.94 -28.63
CA VAL A 303 -12.32 34.94 -28.70
C VAL A 303 -10.93 34.29 -28.69
N GLU A 304 -10.82 33.01 -28.34
CA GLU A 304 -9.52 32.32 -28.20
C GLU A 304 -8.67 32.36 -29.48
N SER A 305 -9.30 32.31 -30.65
CA SER A 305 -8.64 32.42 -31.95
C SER A 305 -8.21 33.85 -32.32
N GLU A 306 -8.73 34.86 -31.64
CA GLU A 306 -8.49 36.28 -31.92
C GLU A 306 -7.49 36.95 -30.97
N LEU A 307 -7.07 36.25 -29.91
CA LEU A 307 -6.03 36.71 -29.00
C LEU A 307 -4.71 36.89 -29.73
N ILE A 308 -3.96 37.91 -29.30
CA ILE A 308 -2.65 38.20 -29.87
C ILE A 308 -1.71 37.10 -29.37
N LYS A 309 -1.36 36.18 -30.27
CA LYS A 309 -0.35 35.17 -29.97
C LYS A 309 1.02 35.85 -29.92
N PRO A 310 1.86 35.50 -28.93
CA PRO A 310 3.25 35.96 -28.86
C PRO A 310 4.05 35.64 -30.12
#